data_AF-A0A1G8FQL8-F1
#
_entry.id   AF-A0A1G8FQL8-F1
#
_cell.length_a   1.000
_cell.length_b   1.000
_cell.length_c   1.000
_cell.angle_alpha   90.00
_cell.angle_beta   90.00
_cell.angle_gamma   90.00
#
_symmetry.space_group_name_H-M   'P 1'
#
loop_
_entity.id
_entity.type
_entity.pdbx_description
1 polymer ?
#
loop_
_entity_poly.entity_id
_entity_poly.type
_entity_poly.pdbx_seq_one_letter_code
_entity_poly.pdbx_strand_id
1 'polypeptide(L)'
;MENSKKVIFYFVLLILIFSCKGQEKNDFILKQNNNVFVKLPSLLGERREKNFFVKNDTVFFKTVKINDIETEIKNSIDIETFALIPINIREKKEINNPYYLSNPFYNYFKDRNYIYIYRDDLPTPEFFQIGKANEYKILGGAYVKINKKIYWRGIEVLNADINSFKVVNVQRNKSEWQASIGMDEKHIYSGDKVMDYEEFSKHYFLNDQILSWCKLHDCTIK
;
A
#
# COMPACT_ATOMS: atom_id res chain seq x y z
N MET A 1 -0.60 -11.80 66.40
CA MET A 1 0.73 -11.37 66.86
C MET A 1 1.54 -12.62 67.07
N GLU A 2 2.71 -12.90 66.48
CA GLU A 2 3.69 -12.16 65.68
C GLU A 2 4.52 -13.23 64.94
N ASN A 3 4.61 -13.16 63.61
CA ASN A 3 5.71 -12.58 62.83
C ASN A 3 7.03 -13.39 62.76
N SER A 4 7.23 -13.96 61.57
CA SER A 4 8.40 -13.74 60.70
C SER A 4 9.81 -14.14 61.16
N LYS A 5 10.31 -15.24 60.58
CA LYS A 5 11.71 -15.36 60.09
C LYS A 5 11.64 -16.12 58.75
N LYS A 6 11.58 -15.38 57.62
CA LYS A 6 12.70 -15.08 56.70
C LYS A 6 13.33 -16.37 56.12
N VAL A 7 12.92 -16.77 54.91
CA VAL A 7 13.43 -16.28 53.60
C VAL A 7 14.88 -16.72 53.39
N ILE A 8 15.08 -17.59 52.40
CA ILE A 8 16.26 -17.81 51.50
C ILE A 8 16.20 -19.28 51.04
N PHE A 9 15.34 -19.60 50.06
CA PHE A 9 15.58 -20.72 49.14
C PHE A 9 14.63 -20.66 47.91
N TYR A 10 14.47 -19.48 47.31
CA TYR A 10 13.69 -19.31 46.08
C TYR A 10 14.39 -18.31 45.14
N PHE A 11 15.66 -18.58 44.82
CA PHE A 11 16.43 -17.70 43.90
C PHE A 11 17.13 -18.43 42.74
N VAL A 12 16.72 -19.66 42.40
CA VAL A 12 17.35 -20.39 41.27
C VAL A 12 16.34 -20.96 40.26
N LEU A 13 15.04 -20.65 40.35
CA LEU A 13 14.06 -21.15 39.38
C LEU A 13 13.22 -20.04 38.72
N LEU A 14 13.86 -18.94 38.34
CA LEU A 14 13.20 -17.82 37.65
C LEU A 14 14.05 -17.22 36.51
N ILE A 15 14.89 -18.02 35.86
CA ILE A 15 15.61 -17.60 34.64
C ILE A 15 15.50 -18.69 33.57
N LEU A 16 14.27 -19.09 33.21
CA LEU A 16 14.00 -19.76 31.94
C LEU A 16 12.64 -19.35 31.35
N ILE A 17 12.18 -18.13 31.65
CA ILE A 17 11.31 -17.44 30.69
C ILE A 17 12.27 -16.82 29.67
N PHE A 18 12.85 -17.68 28.82
CA PHE A 18 13.14 -17.22 27.47
C PHE A 18 11.81 -16.71 26.97
N SER A 19 11.69 -15.38 26.97
CA SER A 19 10.70 -14.68 26.19
C SER A 19 10.99 -15.12 24.75
N CYS A 20 10.34 -16.21 24.33
CA CYS A 20 9.85 -16.30 22.98
C CYS A 20 8.98 -15.07 22.82
N LYS A 21 9.60 -13.93 22.47
CA LYS A 21 8.96 -12.91 21.68
C LYS A 21 8.43 -13.70 20.50
N GLY A 22 7.14 -14.02 20.55
CA GLY A 22 6.44 -14.63 19.42
C GLY A 22 6.76 -13.72 18.25
N GLN A 23 7.60 -14.21 17.35
CA GLN A 23 7.93 -13.51 16.13
C GLN A 23 6.59 -13.41 15.41
N GLU A 24 5.99 -12.20 15.41
CA GLU A 24 4.73 -11.96 14.73
C GLU A 24 4.88 -12.52 13.32
N LYS A 25 4.06 -13.53 13.01
CA LYS A 25 4.14 -14.22 11.74
C LYS A 25 3.82 -13.18 10.67
N ASN A 26 4.79 -12.91 9.80
CA ASN A 26 4.55 -12.03 8.66
C ASN A 26 3.50 -12.68 7.75
N ASP A 27 2.29 -12.13 7.77
CA ASP A 27 1.14 -12.64 7.04
C ASP A 27 1.25 -12.49 5.52
N PHE A 28 2.35 -11.94 4.99
CA PHE A 28 2.63 -11.90 3.56
C PHE A 28 3.72 -12.87 3.13
N ILE A 29 4.32 -13.63 4.05
CA ILE A 29 5.44 -14.54 3.74
C ILE A 29 5.02 -16.00 3.96
N LEU A 30 5.32 -16.84 2.98
CA LEU A 30 5.22 -18.30 3.08
C LEU A 30 6.60 -18.93 2.88
N LYS A 31 7.07 -19.70 3.87
CA LYS A 31 8.28 -20.53 3.74
C LYS A 31 7.87 -21.99 3.52
N GLN A 32 8.27 -22.59 2.40
CA GLN A 32 7.95 -24.00 2.08
C GLN A 32 9.07 -24.65 1.27
N ASN A 33 9.55 -25.83 1.69
CA ASN A 33 10.52 -26.65 0.95
C ASN A 33 11.72 -25.84 0.42
N ASN A 34 12.36 -25.06 1.32
CA ASN A 34 13.48 -24.16 1.02
C ASN A 34 13.18 -22.99 0.06
N ASN A 35 11.91 -22.78 -0.30
CA ASN A 35 11.45 -21.61 -1.03
C ASN A 35 10.80 -20.62 -0.07
N VAL A 36 10.88 -19.35 -0.43
CA VAL A 36 10.17 -18.25 0.22
C VAL A 36 9.27 -17.62 -0.83
N PHE A 37 8.01 -17.42 -0.49
CA PHE A 37 7.04 -16.78 -1.33
C PHE A 37 6.48 -15.53 -0.64
N VAL A 38 6.26 -14.49 -1.44
CA VAL A 38 5.36 -13.39 -1.07
C VAL A 38 3.96 -13.80 -1.50
N LYS A 39 3.02 -13.84 -0.55
CA LYS A 39 1.62 -14.21 -0.79
C LYS A 39 0.75 -12.96 -0.72
N LEU A 40 -0.02 -12.70 -1.78
CA LEU A 40 -0.82 -11.49 -1.94
C LEU A 40 -2.22 -11.85 -2.45
N PRO A 41 -3.26 -11.11 -2.03
CA PRO A 41 -4.62 -11.38 -2.49
C PRO A 41 -4.73 -11.15 -3.99
N SER A 42 -5.45 -12.03 -4.68
CA SER A 42 -5.68 -11.92 -6.12
C SER A 42 -7.00 -12.56 -6.50
N LEU A 43 -7.75 -11.95 -7.41
CA LEU A 43 -8.98 -12.55 -7.96
C LEU A 43 -8.72 -13.33 -9.27
N LEU A 44 -7.45 -13.54 -9.60
CA LEU A 44 -7.06 -14.32 -10.76
C LEU A 44 -7.42 -15.80 -10.55
N GLY A 45 -7.82 -16.48 -11.62
CA GLY A 45 -8.10 -17.92 -11.58
C GLY A 45 -6.85 -18.74 -11.24
N GLU A 46 -7.07 -19.97 -10.77
CA GLU A 46 -5.97 -20.88 -10.44
C GLU A 46 -5.06 -21.09 -11.65
N ARG A 47 -3.75 -20.91 -11.43
CA ARG A 47 -2.72 -21.18 -12.44
C ARG A 47 -1.36 -21.31 -11.82
N ARG A 48 -0.42 -21.86 -12.56
CA ARG A 48 0.98 -22.00 -12.15
C ARG A 48 1.89 -21.59 -13.29
N GLU A 49 2.80 -20.68 -12.98
CA GLU A 49 3.85 -20.23 -13.88
C GLU A 49 5.22 -20.44 -13.20
N LYS A 50 6.29 -20.13 -13.94
CA LYS A 50 7.67 -20.31 -13.43
C LYS A 50 7.93 -19.48 -12.16
N ASN A 51 7.44 -18.25 -12.14
CA ASN A 51 7.80 -17.22 -11.17
C ASN A 51 6.74 -17.03 -10.08
N PHE A 52 5.52 -17.52 -10.29
CA PHE A 52 4.43 -17.43 -9.33
C PHE A 52 3.41 -18.55 -9.56
N PHE A 53 2.51 -18.73 -8.60
CA PHE A 53 1.29 -19.50 -8.81
C PHE A 53 0.12 -18.82 -8.10
N VAL A 54 -1.10 -19.07 -8.56
CA VAL A 54 -2.33 -18.58 -7.97
C VAL A 54 -3.13 -19.75 -7.44
N LYS A 55 -3.57 -19.65 -6.19
CA LYS A 55 -4.40 -20.65 -5.50
C LYS A 55 -5.23 -19.98 -4.42
N ASN A 56 -6.52 -20.30 -4.32
CA ASN A 56 -7.42 -19.79 -3.29
C ASN A 56 -7.37 -18.25 -3.16
N ASP A 57 -7.65 -17.55 -4.25
CA ASP A 57 -7.65 -16.08 -4.32
C ASP A 57 -6.36 -15.42 -3.81
N THR A 58 -5.24 -16.12 -3.97
CA THR A 58 -3.92 -15.68 -3.51
C THR A 58 -2.89 -15.99 -4.58
N VAL A 59 -2.11 -14.98 -4.97
CA VAL A 59 -0.89 -15.18 -5.75
C VAL A 59 0.29 -15.40 -4.81
N PHE A 60 1.14 -16.35 -5.15
CA PHE A 60 2.35 -16.71 -4.44
C PHE A 60 3.54 -16.46 -5.37
N PHE A 61 4.16 -15.30 -5.24
CA PHE A 61 5.36 -14.95 -5.98
C PHE A 61 6.55 -15.69 -5.40
N LYS A 62 7.37 -16.30 -6.27
CA LYS A 62 8.68 -16.87 -5.93
C LYS A 62 9.80 -15.85 -6.20
N THR A 63 9.58 -14.95 -7.16
CA THR A 63 10.52 -13.91 -7.56
C THR A 63 9.91 -12.53 -7.43
N VAL A 64 10.79 -11.53 -7.38
CA VAL A 64 10.47 -10.11 -7.52
C VAL A 64 11.30 -9.56 -8.67
N LYS A 65 10.70 -8.71 -9.49
CA LYS A 65 11.37 -8.06 -10.62
C LYS A 65 12.19 -6.87 -10.10
N ILE A 66 13.50 -6.90 -10.31
CA ILE A 66 14.44 -5.82 -9.95
C ILE A 66 15.15 -5.39 -11.22
N ASN A 67 14.95 -4.14 -11.66
CA ASN A 67 15.45 -3.64 -12.95
C ASN A 67 15.11 -4.61 -14.12
N ASP A 68 13.85 -5.04 -14.18
CA ASP A 68 13.33 -6.01 -15.15
C ASP A 68 13.90 -7.44 -15.07
N ILE A 69 14.71 -7.74 -14.07
CA ILE A 69 15.29 -9.07 -13.85
C ILE A 69 14.57 -9.78 -12.70
N GLU A 70 14.08 -10.98 -12.98
CA GLU A 70 13.43 -11.85 -12.01
C GLU A 70 14.45 -12.40 -11.00
N THR A 71 14.28 -12.02 -9.73
CA THR A 71 15.20 -12.39 -8.64
C THR A 71 14.45 -13.14 -7.55
N GLU A 72 14.99 -14.26 -7.05
CA GLU A 72 14.33 -15.04 -5.99
C GLU A 72 14.15 -14.23 -4.70
N ILE A 73 12.93 -14.24 -4.16
CA ILE A 73 12.56 -13.46 -2.96
C ILE A 73 13.46 -13.74 -1.76
N LYS A 74 13.84 -15.01 -1.56
CA LYS A 74 14.68 -15.43 -0.43
C LYS A 74 16.06 -14.73 -0.40
N ASN A 75 16.49 -14.18 -1.54
CA ASN A 75 17.79 -13.52 -1.69
C ASN A 75 17.68 -11.98 -1.79
N SER A 76 16.48 -11.44 -2.00
CA SER A 76 16.29 -10.01 -2.32
C SER A 76 15.44 -9.25 -1.32
N ILE A 77 14.50 -9.90 -0.63
CA ILE A 77 13.59 -9.26 0.31
C ILE A 77 14.03 -9.56 1.75
N ASP A 78 14.15 -8.51 2.56
CA ASP A 78 14.28 -8.66 4.01
C ASP A 78 12.90 -9.04 4.58
N ILE A 79 12.66 -10.36 4.67
CA ILE A 79 11.40 -10.97 5.10
C ILE A 79 10.98 -10.59 6.52
N GLU A 80 11.93 -10.20 7.36
CA GLU A 80 11.68 -9.85 8.77
C GLU A 80 11.10 -8.44 8.88
N THR A 81 11.39 -7.58 7.91
CA THR A 81 10.91 -6.20 7.87
C THR A 81 9.90 -5.94 6.76
N PHE A 82 9.59 -6.94 5.95
CA PHE A 82 8.63 -6.84 4.86
C PHE A 82 7.21 -6.56 5.38
N ALA A 83 6.61 -5.46 4.95
CA ALA A 83 5.32 -5.01 5.45
C ALA A 83 4.53 -4.23 4.39
N LEU A 84 3.20 -4.23 4.54
CA LEU A 84 2.28 -3.42 3.76
C LEU A 84 2.39 -1.94 4.14
N ILE A 85 2.41 -1.04 3.15
CA ILE A 85 2.29 0.41 3.35
C ILE A 85 0.79 0.79 3.29
N PRO A 86 0.25 1.55 4.27
CA PRO A 86 0.92 2.20 5.40
C PRO A 86 1.30 1.24 6.54
N ILE A 87 2.50 1.41 7.10
CA ILE A 87 3.07 0.50 8.13
C ILE A 87 2.64 0.86 9.56
N ASN A 88 2.13 2.07 9.82
CA ASN A 88 1.81 2.52 11.18
C ASN A 88 0.62 3.51 11.22
N ILE A 89 0.15 3.83 12.43
CA ILE A 89 -0.99 4.74 12.63
C ILE A 89 -0.74 6.17 12.15
N ARG A 90 0.51 6.65 12.17
CA ARG A 90 0.87 7.99 11.68
C ARG A 90 0.67 8.06 10.17
N GLU A 91 1.17 7.05 9.45
CA GLU A 91 0.99 6.93 8.01
C GLU A 91 -0.47 6.72 7.62
N LYS A 92 -1.23 5.94 8.39
CA LYS A 92 -2.68 5.78 8.17
C LYS A 92 -3.44 7.11 8.27
N LYS A 93 -3.00 8.06 9.10
CA LYS A 93 -3.63 9.40 9.21
C LYS A 93 -3.48 10.24 7.94
N GLU A 94 -2.48 9.96 7.10
CA GLU A 94 -2.33 10.63 5.80
C GLU A 94 -3.41 10.15 4.80
N ILE A 95 -4.03 8.99 5.04
CA ILE A 95 -5.18 8.50 4.27
C ILE A 95 -6.42 9.24 4.77
N ASN A 96 -6.72 10.36 4.11
CA ASN A 96 -7.82 11.25 4.44
C ASN A 96 -9.23 10.71 4.12
N ASN A 97 -9.39 9.46 3.68
CA ASN A 97 -10.69 8.86 3.35
C ASN A 97 -10.93 7.57 4.16
N PRO A 98 -11.96 7.53 5.03
CA PRO A 98 -12.26 6.39 5.90
C PRO A 98 -12.46 5.06 5.17
N TYR A 99 -12.93 5.09 3.92
CA TYR A 99 -13.13 3.88 3.13
C TYR A 99 -11.84 3.06 3.02
N TYR A 100 -10.70 3.71 2.77
CA TYR A 100 -9.40 3.04 2.62
C TYR A 100 -8.77 2.63 3.95
N LEU A 101 -9.25 3.17 5.08
CA LEU A 101 -8.84 2.69 6.41
C LEU A 101 -9.48 1.33 6.73
N SER A 102 -10.74 1.15 6.30
CA SER A 102 -11.48 -0.12 6.47
C SER A 102 -11.20 -1.13 5.35
N ASN A 103 -10.78 -0.66 4.17
CA ASN A 103 -10.51 -1.47 2.99
C ASN A 103 -9.07 -1.22 2.51
N PRO A 104 -8.07 -1.84 3.15
CA PRO A 104 -6.68 -1.65 2.77
C PRO A 104 -6.44 -2.11 1.33
N PHE A 105 -5.69 -1.32 0.59
CA PHE A 105 -5.17 -1.71 -0.72
C PHE A 105 -3.85 -2.44 -0.55
N TYR A 106 -3.67 -3.54 -1.27
CA TYR A 106 -2.50 -4.40 -1.15
C TYR A 106 -1.46 -4.11 -2.24
N ASN A 107 -1.31 -2.86 -2.68
CA ASN A 107 -0.46 -2.55 -3.83
C ASN A 107 0.96 -2.11 -3.49
N TYR A 108 1.22 -1.71 -2.23
CA TYR A 108 2.49 -1.11 -1.84
C TYR A 108 3.07 -1.82 -0.63
N PHE A 109 4.28 -2.32 -0.77
CA PHE A 109 5.01 -2.97 0.31
C PHE A 109 6.38 -2.35 0.45
N LYS A 110 7.01 -2.56 1.60
CA LYS A 110 8.42 -2.25 1.79
C LYS A 110 9.05 -3.27 2.70
N ASP A 111 10.37 -3.38 2.60
CA ASP A 111 11.19 -3.88 3.69
C ASP A 111 12.06 -2.74 4.22
N ARG A 112 13.14 -3.06 4.95
CA ARG A 112 14.08 -2.03 5.44
C ARG A 112 14.87 -1.32 4.34
N ASN A 113 15.00 -1.91 3.15
CA ASN A 113 15.88 -1.44 2.09
C ASN A 113 15.09 -0.82 0.94
N TYR A 114 13.98 -1.44 0.53
CA TYR A 114 13.27 -1.09 -0.71
C TYR A 114 11.75 -1.02 -0.57
N ILE A 115 11.13 -0.41 -1.57
CA ILE A 115 9.69 -0.37 -1.81
C ILE A 115 9.37 -1.29 -2.99
N TYR A 116 8.25 -2.00 -2.88
CA TYR A 116 7.74 -2.91 -3.88
C TYR A 116 6.30 -2.57 -4.25
N ILE A 117 5.96 -2.74 -5.52
CA ILE A 117 4.60 -2.61 -6.02
C ILE A 117 4.07 -3.99 -6.43
N TYR A 118 2.81 -4.25 -6.06
CA TYR A 118 2.03 -5.38 -6.55
C TYR A 118 0.88 -4.90 -7.42
N ARG A 119 0.70 -5.58 -8.55
CA ARG A 119 -0.38 -5.38 -9.50
C ARG A 119 -0.96 -6.71 -9.96
N ASP A 120 -2.28 -6.82 -9.94
CA ASP A 120 -3.04 -7.94 -10.50
C ASP A 120 -4.19 -7.49 -11.41
N ASP A 121 -4.21 -6.21 -11.77
CA ASP A 121 -5.09 -5.63 -12.79
C ASP A 121 -4.63 -5.98 -14.22
N LEU A 122 -3.55 -6.76 -14.34
CA LEU A 122 -2.99 -7.26 -15.60
C LEU A 122 -3.28 -8.76 -15.76
N PRO A 123 -3.30 -9.28 -17.01
CA PRO A 123 -3.43 -10.72 -17.26
C PRO A 123 -2.35 -11.57 -16.59
N THR A 124 -1.19 -11.00 -16.27
CA THR A 124 -0.13 -11.62 -15.46
C THR A 124 0.17 -10.69 -14.29
N PRO A 125 0.07 -11.17 -13.04
CA PRO A 125 0.31 -10.33 -11.89
C PRO A 125 1.80 -10.00 -11.81
N GLU A 126 2.11 -8.78 -11.41
CA GLU A 126 3.47 -8.29 -11.29
C GLU A 126 3.80 -7.92 -9.85
N PHE A 127 5.04 -8.23 -9.46
CA PHE A 127 5.61 -7.82 -8.19
C PHE A 127 7.04 -7.34 -8.43
N PHE A 128 7.28 -6.05 -8.21
CA PHE A 128 8.53 -5.40 -8.63
C PHE A 128 9.03 -4.36 -7.63
N GLN A 129 10.35 -4.20 -7.57
CA GLN A 129 11.03 -3.19 -6.78
C GLN A 129 11.01 -1.84 -7.51
N ILE A 130 10.68 -0.75 -6.80
CA ILE A 130 10.50 0.57 -7.43
C ILE A 130 11.31 1.71 -6.80
N GLY A 131 11.89 1.53 -5.60
CA GLY A 131 12.68 2.57 -4.96
C GLY A 131 13.22 2.18 -3.60
N LYS A 132 13.91 3.09 -2.91
CA LYS A 132 14.43 2.84 -1.56
C LYS A 132 13.34 3.00 -0.51
N ALA A 133 13.46 2.27 0.59
CA ALA A 133 12.47 2.22 1.68
C ALA A 133 12.12 3.57 2.33
N ASN A 134 12.93 4.61 2.14
CA ASN A 134 12.72 5.97 2.67
C ASN A 134 12.26 6.98 1.61
N GLU A 135 12.02 6.55 0.37
CA GLU A 135 11.67 7.43 -0.76
C GLU A 135 10.18 7.43 -1.08
N TYR A 136 9.30 7.24 -0.07
CA TYR A 136 7.85 7.34 -0.27
C TYR A 136 7.17 8.37 0.62
N LYS A 137 6.02 8.84 0.15
CA LYS A 137 5.07 9.64 0.92
C LYS A 137 3.65 9.27 0.52
N ILE A 138 2.81 8.94 1.49
CA ILE A 138 1.37 8.76 1.27
C ILE A 138 0.75 10.15 1.05
N LEU A 139 -0.04 10.30 0.00
CA LEU A 139 -0.64 11.58 -0.38
C LEU A 139 -2.13 11.68 -0.01
N GLY A 140 -2.75 10.56 0.34
CA GLY A 140 -4.19 10.44 0.58
C GLY A 140 -4.83 9.41 -0.35
N GLY A 141 -6.01 8.91 0.04
CA GLY A 141 -6.65 7.80 -0.67
C GLY A 141 -5.70 6.63 -0.92
N ALA A 142 -5.63 6.16 -2.17
CA ALA A 142 -4.69 5.13 -2.64
C ALA A 142 -3.46 5.70 -3.38
N TYR A 143 -3.20 7.01 -3.25
CA TYR A 143 -2.08 7.68 -3.89
C TYR A 143 -0.83 7.67 -3.01
N VAL A 144 0.28 7.28 -3.61
CA VAL A 144 1.61 7.27 -2.98
C VAL A 144 2.60 7.92 -3.93
N LYS A 145 3.34 8.91 -3.44
CA LYS A 145 4.55 9.39 -4.11
C LYS A 145 5.68 8.42 -3.80
N ILE A 146 6.35 7.92 -4.83
CA ILE A 146 7.57 7.13 -4.69
C ILE A 146 8.63 7.79 -5.58
N ASN A 147 9.74 8.23 -4.98
CA ASN A 147 10.78 9.03 -5.62
C ASN A 147 10.19 10.29 -6.31
N LYS A 148 10.31 10.39 -7.64
CA LYS A 148 9.81 11.49 -8.47
C LYS A 148 8.58 11.06 -9.29
N LYS A 149 7.76 10.15 -8.76
CA LYS A 149 6.57 9.65 -9.44
C LYS A 149 5.42 9.51 -8.45
N ILE A 150 4.20 9.59 -8.96
CA ILE A 150 2.98 9.38 -8.20
C ILE A 150 2.34 8.12 -8.72
N TYR A 151 1.85 7.29 -7.80
CA TYR A 151 1.18 6.04 -8.10
C TYR A 151 -0.20 6.03 -7.47
N TRP A 152 -1.18 5.46 -8.18
CA TRP A 152 -2.49 5.12 -7.66
C TRP A 152 -2.71 3.62 -7.82
N ARG A 153 -2.95 2.91 -6.71
CA ARG A 153 -3.05 1.44 -6.67
C ARG A 153 -1.94 0.73 -7.46
N GLY A 154 -0.70 1.23 -7.36
CA GLY A 154 0.46 0.64 -8.05
C GLY A 154 0.64 1.06 -9.51
N ILE A 155 -0.29 1.82 -10.09
CA ILE A 155 -0.22 2.34 -11.46
C ILE A 155 0.33 3.76 -11.42
N GLU A 156 1.32 4.08 -12.27
CA GLU A 156 1.87 5.42 -12.37
C GLU A 156 0.82 6.42 -12.89
N VAL A 157 0.64 7.52 -12.18
CA VAL A 157 -0.20 8.65 -12.60
C VAL A 157 0.62 9.49 -13.58
N LEU A 158 0.40 9.28 -14.86
CA LEU A 158 1.15 9.97 -15.91
C LEU A 158 0.81 11.47 -15.93
N ASN A 159 1.82 12.29 -16.24
CA ASN A 159 1.74 13.76 -16.33
C ASN A 159 1.42 14.50 -15.01
N ALA A 160 1.44 13.81 -13.88
CA ALA A 160 1.25 14.43 -12.57
C ALA A 160 2.38 15.41 -12.23
N ASP A 161 2.02 16.65 -11.92
CA ASP A 161 2.96 17.62 -11.36
C ASP A 161 3.16 17.34 -9.86
N ILE A 162 4.27 16.67 -9.56
CA ILE A 162 4.66 16.22 -8.23
C ILE A 162 4.70 17.36 -7.20
N ASN A 163 4.97 18.60 -7.62
CA ASN A 163 5.12 19.72 -6.71
C ASN A 163 3.77 20.29 -6.26
N SER A 164 2.78 20.29 -7.15
CA SER A 164 1.44 20.82 -6.88
C SER A 164 0.40 19.74 -6.61
N PHE A 165 0.75 18.46 -6.78
CA PHE A 165 -0.18 17.35 -6.60
C PHE A 165 -0.72 17.25 -5.18
N LYS A 166 -2.05 17.13 -5.07
CA LYS A 166 -2.77 16.93 -3.83
C LYS A 166 -3.93 15.96 -4.04
N VAL A 167 -4.32 15.29 -2.97
CA VAL A 167 -5.48 14.39 -2.96
C VAL A 167 -6.62 15.07 -2.24
N VAL A 168 -7.79 15.07 -2.87
CA VAL A 168 -9.00 15.65 -2.29
C VAL A 168 -10.10 14.60 -2.23
N ASN A 169 -10.97 14.71 -1.24
CA ASN A 169 -12.17 13.90 -1.18
C ASN A 169 -13.34 14.63 -1.81
N VAL A 170 -14.05 13.95 -2.68
CA VAL A 170 -15.25 14.46 -3.36
C VAL A 170 -16.41 13.50 -3.13
N GLN A 171 -17.61 14.06 -2.99
CA GLN A 171 -18.81 13.24 -2.84
C GLN A 171 -19.16 12.60 -4.18
N ARG A 172 -19.40 11.29 -4.20
CA ARG A 172 -19.88 10.60 -5.41
C ARG A 172 -21.34 10.93 -5.67
N ASN A 173 -21.69 11.13 -6.94
CA ASN A 173 -23.08 11.30 -7.35
C ASN A 173 -23.87 10.02 -7.02
N LYS A 174 -25.04 10.20 -6.41
CA LYS A 174 -25.95 9.10 -6.02
C LYS A 174 -25.32 8.05 -5.09
N SER A 175 -24.32 8.42 -4.31
CA SER A 175 -23.72 7.57 -3.29
C SER A 175 -23.38 8.39 -2.06
N GLU A 176 -23.48 7.75 -0.89
CA GLU A 176 -23.05 8.23 0.41
C GLU A 176 -21.53 8.23 0.58
N TRP A 177 -20.80 7.52 -0.28
CA TRP A 177 -19.35 7.36 -0.19
C TRP A 177 -18.60 8.47 -0.91
N GLN A 178 -17.52 8.94 -0.28
CA GLN A 178 -16.56 9.85 -0.90
C GLN A 178 -15.54 9.08 -1.75
N ALA A 179 -15.16 9.67 -2.88
CA ALA A 179 -13.98 9.27 -3.64
C ALA A 179 -12.79 10.14 -3.25
N SER A 180 -11.59 9.55 -3.20
CA SER A 180 -10.35 10.32 -3.19
C SER A 180 -9.84 10.44 -4.62
N ILE A 181 -9.73 11.67 -5.11
CA ILE A 181 -9.22 11.98 -6.45
C ILE A 181 -7.92 12.76 -6.34
N GLY A 182 -7.07 12.62 -7.35
CA GLY A 182 -5.86 13.43 -7.47
C GLY A 182 -6.17 14.74 -8.17
N MET A 183 -5.41 15.78 -7.88
CA MET A 183 -5.36 16.98 -8.70
C MET A 183 -4.00 17.64 -8.56
N ASP A 184 -3.60 18.36 -9.60
CA ASP A 184 -2.44 19.23 -9.58
C ASP A 184 -2.80 20.58 -10.21
N GLU A 185 -1.81 21.42 -10.48
CA GLU A 185 -2.04 22.72 -11.10
C GLU A 185 -2.68 22.66 -12.48
N LYS A 186 -2.67 21.53 -13.20
CA LYS A 186 -3.09 21.43 -14.61
C LYS A 186 -4.19 20.40 -14.85
N HIS A 187 -4.34 19.41 -14.00
CA HIS A 187 -5.22 18.27 -14.22
C HIS A 187 -5.97 17.85 -12.96
N ILE A 188 -7.14 17.24 -13.17
CA ILE A 188 -7.83 16.41 -12.20
C ILE A 188 -7.63 14.95 -12.61
N TYR A 189 -7.49 14.05 -11.64
CA TYR A 189 -7.23 12.63 -11.86
C TYR A 189 -8.30 11.74 -11.23
N SER A 190 -8.90 10.88 -12.05
CA SER A 190 -9.71 9.74 -11.61
C SER A 190 -8.82 8.51 -11.53
N GLY A 191 -8.20 8.30 -10.37
CA GLY A 191 -7.17 7.27 -10.20
C GLY A 191 -5.89 7.64 -10.96
N ASP A 192 -5.43 6.79 -11.86
CA ASP A 192 -4.24 7.05 -12.69
C ASP A 192 -4.52 7.86 -13.96
N LYS A 193 -5.79 8.17 -14.26
CA LYS A 193 -6.18 8.84 -15.51
C LYS A 193 -6.51 10.30 -15.27
N VAL A 194 -6.06 11.15 -16.19
CA VAL A 194 -6.55 12.53 -16.32
C VAL A 194 -8.04 12.47 -16.66
N MET A 195 -8.81 13.32 -15.99
CA MET A 195 -10.25 13.46 -16.13
C MET A 195 -10.56 14.94 -16.39
N ASP A 196 -11.43 15.22 -17.36
CA ASP A 196 -11.91 16.57 -17.60
C ASP A 196 -13.06 16.96 -16.66
N TYR A 197 -13.47 18.22 -16.71
CA TYR A 197 -14.53 18.72 -15.87
C TYR A 197 -15.91 18.10 -16.18
N GLU A 198 -16.19 17.79 -17.44
CA GLU A 198 -17.46 17.19 -17.83
C GLU A 198 -17.58 15.78 -17.23
N GLU A 199 -16.53 14.97 -17.35
CA GLU A 199 -16.43 13.66 -16.72
C GLU A 199 -16.49 13.77 -15.18
N PHE A 200 -15.78 14.73 -14.59
CA PHE A 200 -15.86 14.99 -13.15
C PHE A 200 -17.32 15.22 -12.72
N SER A 201 -18.03 16.13 -13.38
CA SER A 201 -19.39 16.54 -13.01
C SER A 201 -20.42 15.41 -13.15
N LYS A 202 -20.18 14.44 -14.05
CA LYS A 202 -21.00 13.23 -14.19
C LYS A 202 -20.90 12.31 -12.98
N HIS A 203 -19.74 12.26 -12.34
CA HIS A 203 -19.44 11.29 -11.28
C HIS A 203 -19.42 11.86 -9.87
N TYR A 204 -19.19 13.17 -9.71
CA TYR A 204 -18.92 13.80 -8.42
C TYR A 204 -19.61 15.15 -8.26
N PHE A 205 -19.89 15.50 -7.00
CA PHE A 205 -20.35 16.83 -6.64
C PHE A 205 -19.17 17.82 -6.56
N LEU A 206 -19.45 19.05 -6.95
CA LEU A 206 -18.52 20.17 -6.79
C LEU A 206 -18.31 20.48 -5.31
N ASN A 207 -17.07 20.77 -4.96
CA ASN A 207 -16.69 21.35 -3.68
C ASN A 207 -15.83 22.60 -3.91
N ASP A 208 -15.57 23.37 -2.86
CA ASP A 208 -14.85 24.65 -2.98
C ASP A 208 -13.45 24.50 -3.59
N GLN A 209 -12.78 23.36 -3.35
CA GLN A 209 -11.45 23.11 -3.89
C GLN A 209 -11.50 22.87 -5.40
N ILE A 210 -12.46 22.08 -5.88
CA ILE A 210 -12.68 21.84 -7.31
C ILE A 210 -13.16 23.11 -8.00
N LEU A 211 -14.09 23.86 -7.39
CA LEU A 211 -14.56 25.13 -7.92
C LEU A 211 -13.43 26.15 -8.07
N SER A 212 -12.54 26.24 -7.08
CA SER A 212 -11.37 27.11 -7.14
C SER A 212 -10.40 26.71 -8.26
N TRP A 213 -10.16 25.41 -8.42
CA TRP A 213 -9.35 24.89 -9.52
C TRP A 213 -9.99 25.19 -10.89
N CYS A 214 -11.30 24.98 -11.02
CA CYS A 214 -12.07 25.23 -12.24
C CYS A 214 -12.03 26.70 -12.70
N LYS A 215 -12.09 27.64 -11.74
CA LYS A 215 -11.99 29.09 -12.02
C LYS A 215 -10.65 29.49 -12.62
N LEU A 216 -9.57 28.78 -12.31
CA LEU A 216 -8.24 29.06 -12.85
C LEU A 216 -8.05 28.46 -14.27
N HIS A 217 -8.92 27.54 -14.67
CA HIS A 217 -8.81 26.75 -15.90
C HIS A 217 -10.00 26.92 -16.85
N ASP A 218 -10.80 27.98 -16.66
CA ASP A 218 -11.96 28.32 -17.49
C ASP A 218 -12.90 27.13 -17.76
N CYS A 219 -13.11 26.28 -16.75
CA CYS A 219 -14.07 25.19 -16.87
C CYS A 219 -15.46 25.77 -17.08
N THR A 220 -16.17 25.32 -18.11
CA THR A 220 -17.55 25.76 -18.35
C THR A 220 -18.48 25.11 -17.31
N ILE A 221 -18.70 25.80 -16.20
CA ILE A 221 -19.73 25.43 -15.22
C ILE A 221 -21.08 25.79 -15.85
N LYS A 222 -21.79 24.79 -16.39
CA LYS A 222 -23.17 24.94 -16.87
C LYS A 222 -24.16 24.86 -15.71
#